data_AF-A0A9W7SQA2-F1
#
_entry.id   AF-A0A9W7SQA2-F1
#
_cell.length_a   1.000
_cell.length_b   1.000
_cell.length_c   1.000
_cell.angle_alpha   90.00
_cell.angle_beta   90.00
_cell.angle_gamma   90.00
#
_symmetry.space_group_name_H-M   'P 1'
#
loop_
_entity.id
_entity.type
_entity.pdbx_description
1 polymer ?
#
loop_
_entity_poly.entity_id
_entity_poly.type
_entity_poly.pdbx_seq_one_letter_code
_entity_poly.pdbx_strand_id
1 'polypeptide(L)'
;PPYVVPVVGGRSVDQLQANIDALAVRLSRDDLDAIDAAEPFDVGFPLNFLFGRYYRHDATAQDMPMVVTNAYLETVPNQTPIVPGTAAELAKQRASE
;
A
#
# COMPACT_ATOMS: atom_id res chain seq x y z
N PRO A 1 -2.13 -4.10 10.95
CA PRO A 1 -2.68 -5.39 10.46
C PRO A 1 -1.54 -6.41 10.25
N PRO A 2 -1.82 -7.69 9.98
CA PRO A 2 -0.79 -8.57 9.43
C PRO A 2 -0.53 -8.20 7.96
N TYR A 3 0.69 -8.43 7.46
CA TYR A 3 0.98 -8.30 6.03
C TYR A 3 0.24 -9.38 5.25
N VAL A 4 -0.39 -8.96 4.14
CA VAL A 4 -1.03 -9.88 3.19
C VAL A 4 -0.05 -10.12 2.05
N VAL A 5 0.36 -11.37 1.88
CA VAL A 5 1.20 -11.78 0.75
C VAL A 5 0.31 -12.56 -0.22
N PRO A 6 0.10 -12.06 -1.45
CA PRO A 6 -0.73 -12.77 -2.42
C PRO A 6 -0.02 -14.07 -2.85
N VAL A 7 -0.79 -15.15 -2.95
CA VAL A 7 -0.31 -16.40 -3.55
C VAL A 7 -0.53 -16.30 -5.05
N VAL A 8 0.55 -16.12 -5.81
CA VAL A 8 0.48 -15.96 -7.27
C VAL A 8 0.53 -17.34 -7.94
N GLY A 9 -0.51 -17.68 -8.70
CA GLY A 9 -0.59 -18.93 -9.45
C GLY A 9 -0.24 -18.76 -10.93
N GLY A 10 0.02 -19.88 -11.62
CA GLY A 10 0.28 -19.93 -13.05
C GLY A 10 0.15 -21.37 -13.59
N ARG A 11 -0.10 -21.53 -14.89
CA ARG A 11 -0.22 -22.83 -15.57
C ARG A 11 0.88 -23.09 -16.61
N SER A 12 1.78 -22.14 -16.79
CA SER A 12 2.92 -22.23 -17.73
C SER A 12 4.20 -21.77 -17.04
N VAL A 13 5.33 -22.25 -17.54
CA VAL A 13 6.66 -21.83 -17.06
C VAL A 13 6.87 -20.33 -17.30
N ASP A 14 6.39 -19.80 -18.43
CA ASP A 14 6.51 -18.39 -18.77
C ASP A 14 5.80 -17.47 -17.76
N GLN A 15 4.61 -17.88 -17.28
CA GLN A 15 3.90 -17.14 -16.23
C GLN A 15 4.67 -17.15 -14.91
N LEU A 16 5.31 -18.27 -14.57
CA LEU A 16 6.14 -18.35 -13.37
C LEU A 16 7.35 -17.41 -13.47
N GLN A 17 8.01 -17.39 -14.63
CA GLN A 17 9.13 -16.48 -14.88
C GLN A 17 8.70 -15.01 -14.81
N ALA A 18 7.58 -14.66 -15.46
CA ALA A 18 7.05 -13.30 -15.42
C ALA A 18 6.70 -12.83 -13.99
N ASN A 19 6.17 -13.72 -13.15
CA ASN A 19 5.89 -13.42 -11.74
C ASN A 19 7.18 -13.16 -10.94
N ILE A 20 8.26 -13.90 -11.22
CA ILE A 20 9.57 -13.69 -10.60
C ILE A 20 10.13 -12.33 -11.02
N ASP A 21 10.06 -12.01 -12.32
CA ASP A 21 10.55 -10.73 -12.85
C ASP A 21 9.77 -9.53 -12.28
N ALA A 22 8.47 -9.71 -12.03
CA ALA A 22 7.62 -8.69 -11.40
C ALA A 22 8.08 -8.31 -9.97
N LEU A 23 8.80 -9.18 -9.26
CA LEU A 23 9.36 -8.87 -7.93
C LEU A 23 10.50 -7.82 -7.99
N ALA A 24 11.00 -7.48 -9.18
CA ALA A 24 11.96 -6.40 -9.36
C ALA A 24 11.30 -5.03 -9.57
N VAL A 25 9.99 -4.98 -9.83
CA VAL A 25 9.26 -3.75 -10.10
C VAL A 25 8.99 -3.00 -8.79
N ARG A 26 9.29 -1.70 -8.79
CA ARG A 26 8.95 -0.78 -7.69
C ARG A 26 7.93 0.23 -8.18
N LEU A 27 6.84 0.35 -7.43
CA LEU A 27 5.80 1.34 -7.70
C LEU A 27 6.09 2.61 -6.91
N SER A 28 5.93 3.75 -7.56
CA SER A 28 5.93 5.06 -6.90
C SER A 28 4.60 5.29 -6.19
N ARG A 29 4.52 6.36 -5.39
CA ARG A 29 3.27 6.72 -4.71
C ARG A 29 2.17 7.08 -5.71
N ASP A 30 2.51 7.76 -6.78
CA ASP A 30 1.56 8.15 -7.83
C ASP A 30 1.05 6.93 -8.59
N ASP A 31 1.89 5.91 -8.80
CA ASP A 31 1.47 4.65 -9.42
C ASP A 31 0.44 3.91 -8.55
N LEU A 32 0.66 3.88 -7.23
CA LEU A 32 -0.27 3.27 -6.28
C LEU A 32 -1.61 4.01 -6.27
N ASP A 33 -1.57 5.35 -6.25
CA ASP A 33 -2.78 6.17 -6.27
C ASP A 33 -3.56 6.00 -7.58
N ALA A 34 -2.85 5.83 -8.71
CA ALA A 34 -3.47 5.52 -9.99
C ALA A 34 -4.14 4.14 -10.03
N ILE A 35 -3.52 3.13 -9.39
CA ILE A 35 -4.10 1.78 -9.27
C ILE A 35 -5.35 1.80 -8.38
N ASP A 36 -5.29 2.47 -7.23
CA ASP A 36 -6.42 2.59 -6.31
C ASP A 36 -7.60 3.36 -6.92
N ALA A 37 -7.32 4.33 -7.79
CA ALA A 37 -8.32 5.12 -8.50
C ALA A 37 -8.80 4.49 -9.82
N ALA A 38 -8.34 3.28 -10.17
CA ALA A 38 -8.66 2.65 -11.45
C ALA A 38 -10.15 2.41 -11.67
N GLU A 39 -10.90 2.16 -10.59
CA GLU A 39 -12.36 2.02 -10.62
C GLU A 39 -12.99 2.80 -9.46
N PRO A 40 -14.13 3.49 -9.65
CA PRO A 40 -14.80 4.18 -8.56
C PRO A 40 -15.26 3.20 -7.47
N PHE A 41 -14.64 3.28 -6.30
CA PHE A 41 -15.01 2.47 -5.13
C PHE A 41 -15.72 3.34 -4.08
N ASP A 42 -16.95 2.96 -3.71
CA ASP A 42 -17.67 3.56 -2.58
C ASP A 42 -17.43 2.75 -1.31
N VAL A 43 -16.72 3.36 -0.37
CA VAL A 43 -16.42 2.77 0.96
C VAL A 43 -17.64 2.71 1.87
N GLY A 44 -18.72 3.42 1.52
CA GLY A 44 -19.96 3.45 2.27
C GLY A 44 -19.87 4.17 3.63
N PHE A 45 -20.99 4.19 4.34
CA PHE A 45 -21.08 4.76 5.69
C PHE A 45 -20.44 3.84 6.73
N PRO A 46 -19.68 4.35 7.73
CA PRO A 46 -19.43 5.76 8.03
C PRO A 46 -18.18 6.36 7.36
N LEU A 47 -17.42 5.59 6.58
CA LEU A 47 -16.12 6.01 6.07
C LEU A 47 -16.23 7.17 5.07
N ASN A 48 -17.23 7.13 4.19
CA ASN A 48 -17.50 8.23 3.25
C ASN A 48 -17.95 9.53 3.95
N PHE A 49 -18.50 9.44 5.17
CA PHE A 49 -18.86 10.59 5.99
C PHE A 49 -17.63 11.16 6.72
N LEU A 50 -16.79 10.29 7.29
CA LEU A 50 -15.61 10.70 8.07
C LEU A 50 -14.48 11.28 7.21
N PHE A 51 -14.26 10.71 6.02
CA PHE A 51 -13.16 11.07 5.12
C PHE A 51 -13.63 11.83 3.87
N GLY A 52 -14.93 12.08 3.74
CA GLY A 52 -15.51 12.69 2.54
C GLY A 52 -15.38 11.79 1.30
N ARG A 53 -15.27 12.41 0.12
CA ARG A 53 -15.19 11.69 -1.18
C ARG A 53 -13.81 11.11 -1.49
N TYR A 54 -12.83 11.28 -0.59
CA TYR A 54 -11.43 10.92 -0.83
C TYR A 54 -10.94 9.97 0.25
N TYR A 55 -11.52 8.77 0.31
CA TYR A 55 -10.98 7.73 1.17
C TYR A 55 -9.71 7.15 0.54
N ARG A 56 -8.66 7.05 1.35
CA ARG A 56 -7.43 6.31 1.02
C ARG A 56 -7.28 5.17 1.99
N HIS A 57 -6.75 4.05 1.54
CA HIS A 57 -6.56 2.88 2.39
C HIS A 57 -5.56 3.12 3.54
N ASP A 58 -4.71 4.14 3.41
CA ASP A 58 -3.74 4.55 4.42
C ASP A 58 -4.15 5.80 5.19
N ALA A 59 -5.38 6.30 5.02
CA ALA A 59 -5.90 7.44 5.75
C ALA A 59 -5.92 7.19 7.26
N THR A 60 -5.54 8.20 8.02
CA THR A 60 -5.46 8.21 9.48
C THR A 60 -6.45 9.21 10.07
N ALA A 61 -6.53 9.29 11.40
CA ALA A 61 -7.39 10.29 12.04
C ALA A 61 -6.98 11.75 11.76
N GLN A 62 -5.75 11.99 11.29
CA GLN A 62 -5.31 13.31 10.79
C GLN A 62 -5.95 13.69 9.45
N ASP A 63 -6.47 12.72 8.69
CA ASP A 63 -7.10 12.98 7.39
C ASP A 63 -8.61 13.27 7.52
N MET A 64 -9.14 13.22 8.75
CA MET A 64 -10.55 13.51 9.04
C MET A 64 -10.75 15.01 9.33
N PRO A 65 -11.44 15.78 8.47
CA PRO A 65 -11.58 17.23 8.62
C PRO A 65 -12.19 17.65 9.96
N MET A 66 -13.14 16.85 10.46
CA MET A 66 -13.82 17.08 11.74
C MET A 66 -12.90 16.89 12.95
N VAL A 67 -11.88 16.04 12.85
CA VAL A 67 -10.96 15.76 13.97
C VAL A 67 -9.89 16.84 14.04
N VAL A 68 -9.21 17.12 12.92
CA VAL A 68 -8.11 18.10 12.88
C VAL A 68 -8.53 19.53 13.20
N THR A 69 -9.78 19.88 12.93
CA THR A 69 -10.31 21.22 13.26
C THR A 69 -10.50 21.39 14.77
N ASN A 70 -10.72 20.31 15.52
CA ASN A 70 -11.01 20.36 16.96
C ASN A 70 -9.81 20.03 17.84
N ALA A 71 -8.84 19.25 17.34
CA ALA A 71 -7.63 18.91 18.08
C ALA A 71 -6.46 18.60 17.14
N TYR A 72 -5.26 18.99 17.55
CA TYR A 72 -4.04 18.45 16.95
C TYR A 72 -3.86 17.01 17.43
N LEU A 73 -3.82 16.08 16.49
CA LEU A 73 -3.60 14.67 16.76
C LEU A 73 -2.26 14.25 16.20
N GLU A 74 -1.47 13.51 16.96
CA GLU A 74 -0.33 12.77 16.45
C GLU A 74 -0.78 11.33 16.19
N THR A 75 -0.82 10.91 14.93
CA THR A 75 -1.22 9.55 14.56
C THR A 75 -0.03 8.72 14.14
N VAL A 76 -0.02 7.46 14.54
CA VAL A 76 0.93 6.49 14.00
C VAL A 76 0.56 6.22 12.54
N PRO A 77 1.52 6.27 11.60
CA PRO A 77 1.26 5.91 10.21
C PRO A 77 0.71 4.50 10.10
N ASN A 78 -0.24 4.31 9.18
CA ASN A 78 -0.67 2.96 8.82
C ASN A 78 0.49 2.17 8.23
N GLN A 79 0.40 0.85 8.31
CA GLN A 79 1.43 -0.02 7.75
C GLN A 79 1.51 0.15 6.23
N THR A 80 2.71 0.43 5.74
CA THR A 80 3.00 0.59 4.31
C THR A 80 3.22 -0.75 3.63
N PRO A 81 2.98 -0.86 2.31
CA PRO A 81 3.32 -2.06 1.54
C PRO A 81 4.80 -2.44 1.66
N ILE A 82 5.11 -3.73 1.64
CA ILE A 82 6.49 -4.22 1.61
C ILE A 82 7.05 -3.96 0.21
N VAL A 83 8.07 -3.12 0.11
CA VAL A 83 8.74 -2.83 -1.16
C VAL A 83 9.54 -4.05 -1.62
N PRO A 84 9.27 -4.59 -2.83
CA PRO A 84 10.03 -5.71 -3.39
C PRO A 84 11.52 -5.41 -3.54
N GLY A 85 12.37 -6.43 -3.36
CA GLY A 85 13.83 -6.31 -3.50
C GLY A 85 14.59 -5.80 -2.27
N THR A 86 13.91 -5.17 -1.30
CA THR A 86 14.53 -4.60 -0.09
C THR A 86 15.27 -5.65 0.75
N ALA A 87 14.72 -6.87 0.87
CA ALA A 87 15.35 -7.95 1.63
C ALA A 87 16.66 -8.45 0.98
N ALA A 88 16.73 -8.47 -0.35
CA ALA A 88 17.93 -8.85 -1.08
C ALA A 88 19.02 -7.78 -0.98
N GLU A 89 18.65 -6.50 -0.93
CA GLU A 89 19.57 -5.39 -0.67
C GLU A 89 20.12 -5.41 0.76
N LEU A 90 19.25 -5.62 1.76
CA LEU A 90 19.65 -5.76 3.15
C LEU A 90 20.56 -7.00 3.36
N ALA A 91 20.27 -8.11 2.69
CA ALA A 91 21.12 -9.31 2.74
C ALA A 91 22.50 -9.07 2.11
N LYS A 92 22.57 -8.32 1.00
CA LYS A 92 23.84 -7.91 0.38
C LYS A 92 24.64 -6.97 1.28
N GLN A 93 23.97 -6.02 1.95
CA GLN A 93 24.62 -5.09 2.89
C GLN A 93 25.21 -5.82 4.12
N ARG A 94 24.49 -6.81 4.65
CA ARG A 94 24.99 -7.64 5.77
C ARG A 94 26.08 -8.64 5.40
N ALA A 95 26.26 -8.93 4.11
CA ALA A 95 27.35 -9.77 3.62
C ALA A 95 28.62 -8.98 3.28
N SER A 96 28.53 -7.64 3.24
CA SER A 96 29.66 -6.73 3.03
C SER A 96 30.23 -6.14 4.33
N GLU A 97 29.63 -6.48 5.48
CA GLU A 97 30.13 -6.23 6.84
C GLU A 97 30.81 -7.49 7.40
#